data_AF-A0A359AX89-F1
#
_entry.id   AF-A0A359AX89-F1
#
_cell.length_a   1.000
_cell.length_b   1.000
_cell.length_c   1.000
_cell.angle_alpha   90.00
_cell.angle_beta   90.00
_cell.angle_gamma   90.00
#
_symmetry.space_group_name_H-M   'P 1'
#
loop_
_entity.id
_entity.type
_entity.pdbx_description
1 polymer ?
#
loop_
_entity_poly.entity_id
_entity_poly.type
_entity_poly.pdbx_seq_one_letter_code
_entity_poly.pdbx_strand_id
1 'polypeptide(L)'
;FLADRYITGTCPHCGNPNAYGDQCESCGTSLSPTELIHPKSALSGSTPIMRKTKHWYLPLDKHEEWLRKWILEDHTEWKSNVYGQCKS
;
A
#
# COMPACT_ATOMS: atom_id res chain seq x y z
N PHE A 1 -3.81 12.54 10.78
CA PHE A 1 -2.94 11.45 10.28
C PHE A 1 -2.36 11.89 8.96
N LEU A 2 -1.17 11.40 8.61
CA LEU A 2 -0.55 11.66 7.31
C LEU A 2 -0.73 10.42 6.45
N ALA A 3 -1.13 10.60 5.20
CA ALA A 3 -1.02 9.54 4.21
C ALA A 3 0.45 9.35 3.82
N ASP A 4 0.81 8.17 3.32
CA ASP A 4 2.20 7.78 3.03
C ASP A 4 2.90 8.77 2.09
N ARG A 5 2.18 9.28 1.08
CA ARG A 5 2.63 10.35 0.17
C ARG A 5 3.00 11.69 0.84
N TYR A 6 2.54 11.94 2.07
CA TYR A 6 2.86 13.14 2.83
C TYR A 6 3.96 12.92 3.86
N ILE A 7 4.61 11.75 3.82
CA ILE A 7 5.77 11.43 4.64
C ILE A 7 6.96 11.31 3.69
N THR A 8 7.98 12.11 3.92
CA THR A 8 9.25 12.04 3.20
C THR A 8 10.38 11.75 4.16
N GLY A 9 11.46 11.15 3.68
CA GLY A 9 12.63 10.88 4.50
C GLY A 9 13.74 10.24 3.71
N THR A 10 14.76 9.78 4.41
CA THR A 10 15.89 9.12 3.81
C THR A 10 15.62 7.63 3.60
N CYS A 11 15.81 7.15 2.37
CA CYS A 11 15.68 5.74 2.02
C CYS A 11 16.71 4.89 2.79
N PRO A 12 16.29 3.81 3.48
CA PRO A 12 17.23 2.94 4.20
C PRO A 12 18.10 2.08 3.26
N HIS A 13 17.70 1.90 2.00
CA HIS A 13 18.41 1.04 1.04
C HIS A 13 19.47 1.77 0.24
N CYS A 14 19.17 2.96 -0.27
CA CYS A 14 20.08 3.70 -1.17
C CYS A 14 20.53 5.07 -0.60
N GLY A 15 20.02 5.49 0.55
CA GLY A 15 20.39 6.77 1.17
C GLY A 15 19.79 8.01 0.52
N ASN A 16 18.87 7.87 -0.45
CA ASN A 16 18.18 9.01 -1.06
C ASN A 16 17.41 9.82 0.02
N PRO A 17 17.72 11.10 0.25
CA PRO A 17 17.12 11.91 1.33
C PRO A 17 15.66 12.31 1.09
N ASN A 18 15.14 12.10 -0.12
CA ASN A 18 13.81 12.52 -0.54
C ASN A 18 12.95 11.32 -1.00
N ALA A 19 13.03 10.20 -0.28
CA ALA A 19 12.15 9.06 -0.52
C ALA A 19 10.76 9.34 0.06
N TYR A 20 9.72 8.87 -0.63
CA TYR A 20 8.35 8.89 -0.13
C TYR A 20 8.09 7.70 0.80
N GLY A 21 7.06 7.80 1.62
CA GLY A 21 6.70 6.76 2.60
C GLY A 21 6.35 5.42 1.97
N ASP A 22 5.90 5.39 0.72
CA ASP A 22 5.48 4.20 -0.02
C ASP A 22 6.52 3.71 -1.04
N GLN A 23 7.32 4.62 -1.61
CA GLN A 23 8.32 4.26 -2.62
C GLN A 23 9.54 5.19 -2.63
N CYS A 24 10.70 4.61 -2.91
CA CYS A 24 11.90 5.38 -3.26
C CYS A 24 12.02 5.56 -4.78
N GLU A 25 11.94 6.80 -5.26
CA GLU A 25 12.15 7.15 -6.67
C GLU A 25 13.57 6.87 -7.20
N SER A 26 14.55 6.70 -6.31
CA SER A 26 15.95 6.48 -6.71
C SER A 26 16.29 5.02 -6.96
N CYS A 27 15.76 4.09 -6.15
CA CYS A 27 16.05 2.65 -6.28
C CYS A 27 14.82 1.80 -6.61
N GLY A 28 13.63 2.41 -6.70
CA GLY A 28 12.37 1.75 -7.04
C GLY A 28 11.76 0.88 -5.93
N THR A 29 12.44 0.77 -4.79
CA THR A 29 12.01 -0.08 -3.66
C THR A 29 10.73 0.45 -3.03
N SER A 30 9.76 -0.44 -2.80
CA SER A 30 8.58 -0.17 -1.98
C SER A 30 9.00 -0.04 -0.51
N LEU A 31 8.49 1.00 0.15
CA LEU A 31 8.80 1.33 1.53
C LEU A 31 7.51 1.38 2.34
N SER A 32 7.66 1.23 3.65
CA SER A 32 6.66 1.69 4.62
C SER A 32 7.13 3.01 5.23
N PRO A 33 6.22 3.95 5.57
CA PRO A 33 6.63 5.22 6.17
C PRO A 33 7.37 5.07 7.51
N THR A 34 7.20 3.93 8.18
CA THR A 34 7.91 3.60 9.43
C THR A 34 9.37 3.16 9.21
N GLU A 35 9.76 2.83 7.98
CA GLU A 35 11.11 2.39 7.61
C GLU A 35 12.02 3.55 7.18
N LEU A 36 11.43 4.72 6.90
CA LEU A 36 12.18 5.91 6.52
C LEU A 36 13.08 6.40 7.65
N ILE A 37 14.33 6.72 7.31
CA ILE A 37 15.26 7.38 8.22
C ILE A 37 14.93 8.88 8.24
N HIS A 38 14.83 9.46 9.43
CA HIS A 38 14.44 10.88 9.63
C HIS A 38 13.16 11.29 8.87
N PRO A 39 12.01 10.64 9.16
CA PRO A 39 10.76 10.97 8.50
C PRO A 39 10.35 12.42 8.83
N LYS A 40 9.78 13.10 7.84
CA LYS A 40 9.27 14.46 7.91
C LYS A 40 7.91 14.53 7.22
N SER A 41 7.05 15.40 7.73
CA SER A 41 5.81 15.73 7.04
C SER A 41 6.11 16.62 5.83
N ALA A 42 5.67 16.23 4.64
CA ALA A 42 5.72 17.06 3.45
C ALA A 42 4.86 18.34 3.57
N LEU A 43 3.90 18.37 4.51
CA LEU A 43 2.99 19.49 4.73
C LEU A 43 3.56 20.52 5.71
N SER A 44 4.19 20.08 6.80
CA SER A 44 4.64 20.97 7.89
C SER A 44 6.14 20.94 8.15
N GLY A 45 6.90 20.06 7.49
CA GLY A 45 8.33 19.82 7.77
C GLY A 45 8.62 19.18 9.12
N SER A 46 7.61 18.97 9.97
CA SER A 46 7.77 18.41 11.32
C SER A 46 7.95 16.89 11.29
N THR A 47 8.65 16.35 12.28
CA THR A 47 8.77 14.89 12.45
C THR A 47 7.42 14.29 12.86
N PRO A 48 6.89 13.31 12.10
CA PRO A 48 5.62 12.67 12.43
C PRO A 48 5.76 11.80 13.70
N ILE A 49 4.66 11.68 14.43
CA ILE A 49 4.58 10.82 15.62
C ILE A 49 3.52 9.74 15.44
N MET A 50 3.80 8.55 15.95
CA MET A 50 2.84 7.44 15.91
C MET A 50 1.70 7.68 16.88
N ARG A 51 0.47 7.64 16.37
CA ARG A 51 -0.76 7.76 17.17
C ARG A 51 -1.66 6.56 16.92
N LYS A 52 -2.16 5.96 17.99
CA LYS A 52 -3.14 4.86 17.91
C LYS A 52 -4.47 5.41 17.40
N THR A 53 -5.13 4.66 16.54
CA THR A 53 -6.47 4.96 16.03
C THR A 53 -7.25 3.67 15.84
N LYS A 54 -8.57 3.77 15.79
CA LYS A 54 -9.47 2.63 15.57
C LYS A 54 -9.83 2.55 14.09
N HIS A 55 -9.64 1.38 13.50
CA HIS A 55 -10.03 1.08 12.12
C HIS A 55 -11.04 -0.07 12.10
N TRP A 56 -11.88 -0.07 11.08
CA TRP A 56 -12.80 -1.15 10.76
C TRP A 56 -12.26 -1.91 9.56
N TYR A 57 -12.29 -3.24 9.63
CA TYR A 57 -11.83 -4.11 8.56
C TYR A 57 -13.01 -4.89 8.02
N LEU A 58 -13.10 -5.00 6.70
CA LEU A 58 -14.02 -5.92 6.04
C LEU A 58 -13.37 -7.31 6.01
N PRO A 59 -13.95 -8.34 6.63
CA PRO A 59 -13.44 -9.71 6.53
C PRO A 59 -13.76 -10.29 5.14
N LEU A 60 -12.99 -9.84 4.13
CA LEU A 60 -13.20 -10.20 2.73
C LEU A 60 -12.97 -11.69 2.48
N ASP A 61 -12.12 -12.32 3.28
CA ASP A 61 -11.87 -13.77 3.31
C ASP A 61 -13.15 -14.59 3.43
N LYS A 62 -14.10 -14.13 4.24
CA LYS A 62 -15.40 -14.81 4.43
C LYS A 62 -16.28 -14.81 3.20
N HIS A 63 -15.96 -14.01 2.19
CA HIS A 63 -16.70 -13.89 0.94
C HIS A 63 -15.98 -14.58 -0.23
N GLU A 64 -14.84 -15.23 0.01
CA GLU A 64 -14.04 -15.84 -1.06
C GLU A 64 -14.83 -16.86 -1.88
N GLU A 65 -15.55 -17.78 -1.23
CA GLU A 65 -16.30 -18.83 -1.94
C GLU A 65 -17.37 -18.23 -2.87
N TRP A 66 -18.10 -17.23 -2.38
CA TRP A 66 -19.10 -16.51 -3.17
C TRP A 66 -18.45 -15.76 -4.33
N LEU A 67 -17.36 -15.03 -4.09
CA LEU A 67 -16.63 -14.31 -5.13
C LEU A 67 -16.07 -15.25 -6.19
N ARG A 68 -15.50 -16.39 -5.78
CA ARG A 68 -14.95 -17.40 -6.69
C ARG A 68 -16.03 -17.94 -7.61
N LYS A 69 -17.20 -18.29 -7.08
CA LYS A 69 -18.34 -18.73 -7.88
C LYS A 69 -18.79 -17.63 -8.84
N TRP A 70 -19.01 -16.42 -8.31
CA TRP A 70 -19.52 -15.30 -9.10
C TRP A 70 -18.60 -14.92 -10.26
N ILE A 71 -17.27 -14.93 -10.03
CA ILE A 71 -16.27 -14.60 -11.05
C ILE A 71 -16.10 -15.75 -12.05
N LEU A 72 -16.05 -17.02 -11.61
CA LEU A 72 -15.66 -18.14 -12.47
C LEU A 72 -16.81 -18.83 -13.17
N GLU A 73 -18.02 -18.81 -12.59
CA GLU A 73 -19.18 -19.53 -13.08
C GLU A 73 -20.24 -18.59 -13.68
N ASP A 74 -20.55 -17.48 -13.00
CA ASP A 74 -21.68 -16.61 -13.39
C ASP A 74 -21.32 -15.59 -14.48
N HIS A 75 -20.03 -15.19 -14.54
CA HIS A 75 -19.52 -14.29 -15.57
C HIS A 75 -18.53 -15.09 -16.39
N THR A 76 -18.88 -15.47 -17.62
CA THR A 76 -18.01 -16.24 -18.55
C THR A 76 -17.51 -15.40 -19.72
N GLU A 77 -18.04 -14.17 -19.85
CA GLU A 77 -17.76 -13.20 -20.89
C GLU A 77 -16.51 -12.34 -20.65
N TRP A 78 -15.84 -12.49 -19.51
CA TRP A 78 -14.68 -11.67 -19.18
C TRP A 78 -13.45 -12.08 -20.01
N LYS A 79 -12.44 -11.22 -20.02
CA LYS A 79 -11.19 -11.52 -20.74
C LYS A 79 -10.40 -12.58 -19.98
N SER A 80 -9.74 -13.47 -20.71
CA SER A 80 -8.94 -14.58 -20.16
C SER A 80 -7.86 -14.14 -19.17
N ASN A 81 -7.28 -12.95 -19.36
CA ASN A 81 -6.31 -12.37 -18.43
C ASN A 81 -6.92 -12.02 -17.08
N VAL A 82 -8.21 -11.67 -17.01
CA VAL A 82 -8.92 -11.39 -15.76
C VAL A 82 -9.17 -12.70 -15.00
N TYR A 83 -9.66 -13.74 -15.69
CA TYR A 83 -9.83 -15.06 -15.06
C TYR A 83 -8.53 -15.65 -14.52
N GLY A 84 -7.44 -15.51 -15.27
CA GLY A 84 -6.13 -16.03 -14.86
C GLY A 84 -5.70 -15.47 -13.51
N GLN A 85 -5.87 -14.15 -13.30
CA GLN A 85 -5.51 -13.46 -12.07
C GLN A 85 -6.43 -13.81 -10.88
N CYS A 86 -7.68 -14.17 -11.15
CA CYS A 86 -8.62 -14.57 -10.10
C CYS A 86 -8.51 -16.06 -9.71
N LYS A 87 -7.80 -16.88 -10.50
CA LYS A 87 -7.56 -18.30 -10.23
C LYS A 87 -6.24 -18.57 -9.52
N SER A 88 -5.23 -17.71 -9.72
CA SER A 88 -3.94 -17.73 -9.01
C SER A 88 -4.08 -17.30 -7.57
#